data_AF-A0A0D2AMY1-F1
#
_entry.id   AF-A0A0D2AMY1-F1
#
_cell.length_a   1.000
_cell.length_b   1.000
_cell.length_c   1.000
_cell.angle_alpha   90.00
_cell.angle_beta   90.00
_cell.angle_gamma   90.00
#
_symmetry.space_group_name_H-M   'P 1'
#
loop_
_entity.id
_entity.type
_entity.pdbx_description
1 polymer ?
#
loop_
_entity_poly.entity_id
_entity_poly.type
_entity_poly.pdbx_seq_one_letter_code
_entity_poly.pdbx_strand_id
1 'polypeptide(L)'
;MVARELELAGDNVPVLEAATPGSGTYLIEANSRQTNWQREFHGDKDPEGVFYAVTALRSELRKVDGKDAFVELRTTLPRSEVNGFPLGDEQ
;
A
#
# COMPACT_ATOMS: atom_id res chain seq x y z
N MET A 1 -22.17 -5.78 -1.08
CA MET A 1 -21.23 -4.65 -1.20
C MET A 1 -19.80 -5.13 -1.03
N VAL A 2 -19.39 -5.66 0.14
CA VAL A 2 -18.01 -6.13 0.38
C VAL A 2 -17.48 -7.18 -0.61
N ALA A 3 -18.30 -8.16 -1.00
CA ALA A 3 -17.86 -9.21 -1.93
C ALA A 3 -17.39 -8.66 -3.29
N ARG A 4 -18.08 -7.64 -3.82
CA ARG A 4 -17.69 -6.99 -5.08
C ARG A 4 -16.43 -6.13 -4.91
N GLU A 5 -16.24 -5.54 -3.74
CA GLU A 5 -15.03 -4.77 -3.44
C GLU A 5 -13.80 -5.69 -3.40
N LEU A 6 -13.95 -6.91 -2.86
CA LEU A 6 -12.91 -7.93 -2.87
C LEU A 6 -12.61 -8.45 -4.27
N GLU A 7 -13.65 -8.73 -5.07
CA GLU A 7 -13.51 -9.14 -6.48
C GLU A 7 -12.82 -8.04 -7.32
N LEU A 8 -13.18 -6.78 -7.11
CA LEU A 8 -12.54 -5.66 -7.81
C LEU A 8 -11.06 -5.54 -7.43
N ALA A 9 -10.73 -5.52 -6.13
CA ALA A 9 -9.36 -5.36 -5.66
C ALA A 9 -8.47 -6.57 -5.92
N GLY A 10 -9.02 -7.78 -5.79
CA GLY A 10 -8.27 -9.04 -5.86
C GLY A 10 -8.14 -9.61 -7.27
N ASP A 11 -9.14 -9.40 -8.12
CA ASP A 11 -9.19 -10.06 -9.44
C ASP A 11 -9.09 -9.07 -10.59
N ASN A 12 -9.85 -7.97 -10.56
CA ASN A 12 -9.97 -7.06 -11.70
C ASN A 12 -8.81 -6.05 -11.79
N VAL A 13 -8.47 -5.39 -10.69
CA VAL A 13 -7.39 -4.39 -10.65
C VAL A 13 -6.04 -4.97 -11.06
N PRO A 14 -5.62 -6.17 -10.60
CA PRO A 14 -4.36 -6.77 -11.04
C PRO A 14 -4.29 -7.04 -12.55
N VAL A 15 -5.42 -7.35 -13.19
CA VAL A 15 -5.47 -7.52 -14.65
C VAL A 15 -5.23 -6.19 -15.37
N LEU A 16 -5.78 -5.09 -14.85
CA LEU A 16 -5.54 -3.76 -15.40
C LEU A 16 -4.07 -3.35 -15.27
N GLU A 17 -3.48 -3.53 -14.09
CA GLU A 17 -2.06 -3.22 -13.83
C GLU A 17 -1.12 -4.03 -14.73
N ALA A 18 -1.43 -5.32 -14.94
CA ALA A 18 -0.66 -6.18 -15.83
C ALA A 18 -0.76 -5.73 -17.30
N ALA A 19 -1.90 -5.16 -17.71
CA ALA A 19 -2.11 -4.64 -19.06
C ALA A 19 -1.46 -3.26 -19.28
N THR A 20 -1.17 -2.51 -18.21
CA THR A 20 -0.60 -1.15 -18.28
C THR A 20 0.71 -1.03 -17.47
N PRO A 21 1.78 -1.76 -17.84
CA PRO A 21 3.04 -1.70 -17.12
C PRO A 21 3.62 -0.28 -17.09
N GLY A 22 4.08 0.15 -15.92
CA GLY A 22 4.65 1.49 -15.72
C GLY A 22 3.63 2.59 -15.44
N SER A 23 2.32 2.29 -15.48
CA SER A 23 1.30 3.20 -14.97
C SER A 23 1.24 3.17 -13.43
N GLY A 24 0.33 3.95 -12.87
CA GLY A 24 -0.11 3.83 -11.49
C GLY A 24 -1.64 3.88 -11.41
N THR A 25 -2.17 3.83 -10.19
CA THR A 25 -3.61 3.89 -9.90
C THR A 25 -3.95 5.22 -9.24
N TYR A 26 -5.03 5.87 -9.70
CA TYR A 26 -5.47 7.14 -9.14
C TYR A 26 -6.15 6.94 -7.77
N LEU A 27 -5.43 7.29 -6.70
CA LEU A 27 -5.79 7.06 -5.29
C LEU A 27 -7.25 7.41 -4.94
N ILE A 28 -7.77 8.55 -5.42
CA ILE A 28 -9.09 9.06 -5.02
C ILE A 28 -10.23 8.15 -5.51
N GLU A 29 -10.00 7.39 -6.59
CA GLU A 29 -10.97 6.47 -7.18
C GLU A 29 -10.57 5.00 -6.97
N ALA A 30 -9.51 4.76 -6.21
CA ALA A 30 -8.96 3.43 -5.99
C ALA A 30 -9.72 2.67 -4.90
N ASN A 31 -9.54 1.36 -4.92
CA ASN A 31 -10.08 0.49 -3.89
C ASN A 31 -9.12 0.44 -2.69
N SER A 32 -9.61 0.80 -1.50
CA SER A 32 -8.81 0.82 -0.26
C SER A 32 -8.24 -0.55 0.15
N ARG A 33 -8.69 -1.65 -0.47
CA ARG A 33 -8.24 -3.02 -0.22
C ARG A 33 -7.20 -3.53 -1.22
N GLN A 34 -6.83 -2.74 -2.23
CA GLN A 34 -5.77 -3.07 -3.18
C GLN A 34 -4.45 -3.29 -2.44
N THR A 35 -3.74 -4.40 -2.68
CA THR A 35 -2.64 -4.85 -1.82
C THR A 35 -1.30 -4.17 -2.12
N ASN A 36 -1.07 -3.74 -3.35
CA ASN A 36 0.13 -3.03 -3.82
C ASN A 36 -0.02 -1.49 -3.80
N TRP A 37 -0.96 -0.98 -3.01
CA TRP A 37 -1.35 0.43 -2.98
C TRP A 37 -0.19 1.41 -2.78
N GLN A 38 0.85 1.07 -2.01
CA GLN A 38 1.99 1.96 -1.78
C GLN A 38 2.65 2.36 -3.12
N ARG A 39 2.95 1.35 -3.94
CA ARG A 39 3.60 1.54 -5.23
C ARG A 39 2.65 2.21 -6.21
N GLU A 40 1.44 1.67 -6.35
CA GLU A 40 0.53 2.09 -7.41
C GLU A 40 -0.02 3.50 -7.20
N PHE A 41 -0.23 3.93 -5.95
CA PHE A 41 -0.81 5.23 -5.65
C PHE A 41 0.25 6.32 -5.55
N HIS A 42 1.43 5.98 -5.04
CA HIS A 42 2.42 6.97 -4.63
C HIS A 42 3.74 6.89 -5.40
N GLY A 43 4.07 5.76 -6.03
CA GLY A 43 5.40 5.49 -6.58
C GLY A 43 6.47 5.43 -5.48
N ASP A 44 7.69 5.83 -5.79
CA ASP A 44 8.85 5.73 -4.87
C ASP A 44 8.94 6.87 -3.83
N LYS A 45 7.80 7.34 -3.31
CA LYS A 45 7.77 8.41 -2.29
C LYS A 45 7.93 7.82 -0.89
N ASP A 46 8.85 8.39 -0.10
CA ASP A 46 9.09 8.00 1.31
C ASP A 46 9.00 9.20 2.27
N PRO A 47 7.80 9.79 2.50
CA PRO A 47 7.65 10.86 3.49
C PRO A 47 7.43 10.32 4.90
N GLU A 48 7.62 11.17 5.90
CA GLU A 48 7.29 10.88 7.29
C GLU A 48 5.76 10.72 7.50
N GLY A 49 5.37 9.73 8.29
CA GLY A 49 3.96 9.35 8.52
C GLY A 49 3.30 10.08 9.70
N VAL A 50 3.16 11.40 9.66
CA VAL A 50 2.54 12.16 10.78
C VAL A 50 1.04 11.87 10.88
N PHE A 51 0.30 11.99 9.78
CA PHE A 51 -1.15 11.76 9.74
C PHE A 51 -1.50 10.35 9.26
N TYR A 52 -2.69 9.85 9.64
CA TYR A 52 -3.19 8.54 9.22
C TYR A 52 -4.43 8.66 8.35
N ALA A 53 -4.44 7.92 7.26
CA ALA A 53 -5.65 7.47 6.57
C ALA A 53 -5.36 6.10 5.93
N VAL A 54 -6.40 5.33 5.64
CA VAL A 54 -6.25 4.03 4.94
C VAL A 54 -5.60 4.28 3.57
N THR A 55 -4.53 3.56 3.25
CA THR A 55 -3.70 3.73 2.03
C THR A 55 -2.96 5.07 1.89
N ALA A 56 -2.92 5.89 2.95
CA ALA A 56 -2.00 7.02 3.00
C ALA A 56 -0.55 6.52 3.12
N LEU A 57 0.40 7.34 2.68
CA LEU A 57 1.82 7.06 2.88
C LEU A 57 2.12 6.74 4.35
N ARG A 58 2.89 5.67 4.58
CA ARG A 58 3.27 5.16 5.90
C ARG A 58 2.11 4.69 6.77
N SER A 59 0.90 4.53 6.23
CA SER A 59 -0.25 4.01 6.98
C SER A 59 -0.07 2.55 7.41
N GLU A 60 0.83 1.79 6.76
CA GLU A 60 1.20 0.43 7.16
C GLU A 60 1.92 0.34 8.51
N LEU A 61 2.39 1.47 9.05
CA LEU A 61 3.00 1.54 10.38
C LEU A 61 1.96 1.55 11.51
N ARG A 62 0.67 1.62 11.18
CA ARG A 62 -0.41 1.67 12.16
C ARG A 62 -1.45 0.62 11.84
N LYS A 63 -1.94 -0.07 12.87
CA LYS A 63 -3.09 -0.97 12.76
C LYS A 63 -4.24 -0.42 13.59
N VAL A 64 -5.43 -0.42 13.01
CA VAL A 64 -6.67 -0.15 13.76
C VAL A 64 -7.06 -1.45 14.46
N ASP A 65 -6.99 -1.47 15.79
CA ASP A 65 -7.63 -2.51 16.59
C ASP A 65 -9.13 -2.23 16.64
N GLY A 66 -9.96 -3.27 16.77
CA GLY A 66 -11.44 -3.22 16.68
C GLY A 66 -12.15 -2.40 17.77
N LYS A 67 -11.43 -1.52 18.48
CA LYS A 67 -11.87 -0.57 19.49
C LYS A 67 -11.48 0.88 19.16
N ASP A 68 -11.27 1.18 17.88
CA ASP A 68 -10.83 2.48 17.38
C ASP A 68 -9.47 2.97 17.94
N ALA A 69 -8.66 2.03 18.44
CA ALA A 69 -7.32 2.31 18.93
C ALA A 69 -6.29 2.08 17.81
N PHE A 70 -5.43 3.07 17.56
CA PHE A 70 -4.24 2.89 16.74
C PHE A 70 -3.15 2.18 17.54
N VAL A 71 -2.73 1.03 17.04
CA VAL A 71 -1.51 0.36 17.51
C VAL A 71 -0.41 0.73 16.53
N GLU A 72 0.60 1.45 17.00
CA GLU A 72 1.84 1.64 16.26
C GLU A 72 2.55 0.30 16.13
N LEU A 73 2.72 -0.15 14.89
CA LEU A 73 3.52 -1.32 14.59
C LEU A 73 4.97 -0.89 14.71
N ARG A 74 5.56 -1.09 15.89
CA ARG A 74 7.01 -0.92 16.09
C ARG A 74 7.73 -1.89 15.15
N THR A 75 8.16 -1.40 14.00
CA THR A 75 9.06 -2.15 13.13
C THR A 75 10.46 -2.06 13.72
N THR A 76 10.90 -3.08 14.45
CA THR A 76 12.33 -3.33 14.69
C THR A 76 13.03 -3.92 13.46
N LEU A 77 12.40 -3.86 12.28
CA LEU A 77 12.99 -4.36 11.04
C LEU A 77 13.94 -3.31 10.45
N PRO A 78 15.22 -3.66 10.23
CA PRO A 78 16.13 -2.78 9.53
C PRO A 78 15.62 -2.50 8.11
N ARG A 79 15.99 -1.32 7.60
CA ARG A 79 15.57 -0.69 6.33
C ARG A 79 15.75 -1.57 5.08
N SER A 80 16.43 -2.72 5.19
CA SER A 80 16.73 -3.68 4.12
C SER A 80 15.74 -4.84 3.98
N GLU A 81 14.80 -5.03 4.91
CA GLU A 81 13.97 -6.26 4.93
C GLU A 81 12.45 -6.04 4.76
N VAL A 82 12.00 -4.79 4.64
CA VAL A 82 10.60 -4.54 4.28
C VAL A 82 10.45 -4.74 2.77
N ASN A 83 9.94 -5.93 2.41
CA ASN A 83 9.62 -6.40 1.06
C ASN A 83 10.74 -7.04 0.24
N GLY A 84 11.59 -7.90 0.82
CA GLY A 84 12.15 -9.10 0.16
C GLY A 84 12.77 -9.01 -1.24
N PHE A 85 13.08 -7.83 -1.76
CA PHE A 85 13.64 -7.60 -3.08
C PHE A 85 14.92 -6.79 -2.92
N PRO A 86 16.08 -7.29 -3.41
CA PRO A 86 17.32 -6.52 -3.35
C PRO A 86 17.16 -5.26 -4.22
N LEU A 87 17.28 -4.09 -3.59
CA LEU A 87 17.54 -2.86 -4.32
C LEU A 87 18.92 -3.03 -4.96
N GLY A 88 18.96 -3.11 -6.29
CA GLY A 88 20.20 -3.16 -7.03
C GLY A 88 21.04 -1.91 -6.74
N ASP A 89 22.34 -2.10 -6.57
CA ASP A 89 23.30 -1.01 -6.40
C ASP A 89 23.30 -0.14 -7.67
N GLU A 90 22.76 1.07 -7.58
CA GLU A 90 23.04 2.11 -8.57
C GLU A 90 24.43 2.68 -8.30
N GLN A 91 25.31 2.54 -9.30
CA GLN A 91 26.62 3.21 -9.39
C GLN A 91 26.47 4.70 -9.70
#